data_AF-A0A533VXP2-F1
#
_entry.id   AF-A0A533VXP2-F1
#
_cell.length_a   1.000
_cell.length_b   1.000
_cell.length_c   1.000
_cell.angle_alpha   90.00
_cell.angle_beta   90.00
_cell.angle_gamma   90.00
#
_symmetry.space_group_name_H-M   'P 1'
#
loop_
_entity.id
_entity.type
_entity.pdbx_description
1 polymer ?
#
loop_
_entity_poly.entity_id
_entity_poly.type
_entity_poly.pdbx_seq_one_letter_code
_entity_poly.pdbx_strand_id
1 'polypeptide(L)'
;MNTLQITAIRCSFSQYTTRRSLGSRLGYKREPECVSNTTLKVIAVGGKAFVTGFVLSGVLGSYASSSSEALGQVERLLNDPEVGLIMVSSEIAKPIRADLTSIRAKRAIPLIYEVPGPGGEHEKVEYRSMLRQILGV
;
A
#
# COMPACT_ATOMS: atom_id res chain seq x y z
N MET A 1 25.69 36.47 0.89
CA MET A 1 26.79 36.27 1.87
C MET A 1 26.13 35.71 3.12
N ASN A 2 26.39 34.54 3.68
CA ASN A 2 27.29 33.41 3.43
C ASN A 2 26.68 32.23 4.26
N THR A 3 26.40 31.08 3.66
CA THR A 3 27.21 29.84 3.73
C THR A 3 27.52 29.28 5.13
N LEU A 4 26.98 28.08 5.36
CA LEU A 4 27.70 26.89 5.88
C LEU A 4 28.43 27.01 7.22
N GLN A 5 27.78 26.56 8.29
CA GLN A 5 28.25 25.68 9.38
C GLN A 5 26.94 25.30 10.12
N ILE A 6 26.53 24.07 10.42
CA ILE A 6 27.24 23.02 11.13
C ILE A 6 26.54 21.70 10.73
N THR A 7 27.22 20.94 9.88
CA THR A 7 27.09 19.49 9.82
C THR A 7 27.81 18.92 11.05
N ALA A 8 27.25 17.84 11.59
CA ALA A 8 27.82 16.90 12.55
C ALA A 8 27.43 17.07 14.03
N ILE A 9 27.23 15.90 14.64
CA ILE A 9 27.22 15.60 16.08
C ILE A 9 25.84 15.67 16.77
N ARG A 10 25.04 14.61 16.59
CA ARG A 10 24.76 13.66 17.70
C ARG A 10 24.02 12.41 17.19
N CYS A 11 24.81 11.49 16.65
CA CYS A 11 24.56 10.07 16.85
C CYS A 11 24.75 9.80 18.35
N SER A 12 23.70 9.41 19.07
CA SER A 12 23.81 8.84 20.41
C SER A 12 22.54 8.05 20.74
N PHE A 13 22.72 6.72 20.86
CA PHE A 13 22.03 5.83 21.80
C PHE A 13 20.49 5.69 21.65
N SER A 14 19.95 4.51 21.39
CA SER A 14 20.01 3.34 22.28
C SER A 14 19.52 2.11 21.51
N GLN A 15 20.41 1.22 21.04
CA GLN A 15 20.79 -0.03 21.72
C GLN A 15 19.64 -0.82 22.37
N TYR A 16 18.69 -1.33 21.60
CA TYR A 16 17.93 -2.53 21.98
C TYR A 16 17.59 -3.33 20.73
N THR A 17 18.47 -4.26 20.35
CA THR A 17 18.14 -5.56 19.73
C THR A 17 19.44 -6.28 19.38
N THR A 18 20.14 -6.74 20.41
CA THR A 18 21.12 -7.83 20.27
C THR A 18 20.43 -9.12 20.68
N ARG A 19 20.15 -10.03 19.71
CA ARG A 19 20.49 -11.46 19.78
C ARG A 19 19.93 -12.27 18.60
N ARG A 20 20.86 -12.97 17.94
CA ARG A 20 20.79 -14.34 17.36
C ARG A 20 19.74 -14.55 16.24
N SER A 21 20.07 -15.09 15.08
CA SER A 21 21.07 -16.13 14.78
C SER A 21 21.41 -16.14 13.29
N LEU A 22 22.63 -16.59 12.98
CA LEU A 22 23.05 -16.99 11.64
C LEU A 22 22.13 -18.11 11.13
N GLY A 23 21.51 -17.89 9.98
CA GLY A 23 20.81 -18.90 9.19
C GLY A 23 20.98 -18.56 7.72
N SER A 24 21.90 -19.26 7.09
CA SER A 24 22.41 -19.06 5.74
C SER A 24 21.46 -19.50 4.63
N ARG A 25 21.62 -18.84 3.46
CA ARG A 25 21.17 -19.26 2.11
C ARG A 25 19.68 -19.11 1.79
N LEU A 26 19.32 -17.94 1.26
CA LEU A 26 18.68 -17.78 -0.06
C LEU A 26 18.54 -16.29 -0.35
N GLY A 27 19.12 -15.87 -1.47
CA GLY A 27 19.16 -14.47 -1.88
C GLY A 27 17.77 -13.95 -2.24
N TYR A 28 17.29 -12.97 -1.48
CA TYR A 28 16.36 -11.98 -1.97
C TYR A 28 16.84 -10.59 -1.52
N LYS A 29 17.83 -10.06 -2.24
CA LYS A 29 18.34 -8.71 -2.01
C LYS A 29 17.41 -7.72 -2.73
N ARG A 30 16.26 -7.40 -2.13
CA ARG A 30 15.70 -6.05 -2.31
C ARG A 30 16.19 -5.23 -1.13
N GLU A 31 17.30 -4.52 -1.34
CA GLU A 31 17.60 -3.39 -0.46
C GLU A 31 16.41 -2.43 -0.57
N PRO A 32 15.70 -2.11 0.53
CA PRO A 32 14.74 -1.03 0.48
C PRO A 32 15.52 0.24 0.13
N GLU A 33 15.17 0.83 -1.01
CA GLU A 33 15.55 2.19 -1.34
C GLU A 33 15.24 3.05 -0.12
N CYS A 34 16.26 3.72 0.41
CA CYS A 34 16.13 4.56 1.59
C CYS A 34 15.13 5.67 1.29
N VAL A 35 13.85 5.45 1.62
CA VAL A 35 12.84 6.51 1.64
C VAL A 35 13.23 7.44 2.78
N SER A 36 13.95 8.50 2.42
CA SER A 36 14.52 9.49 3.32
C SER A 36 13.40 10.22 4.06
N ASN A 37 13.02 9.74 5.25
CA ASN A 37 12.13 10.40 6.21
C ASN A 37 10.91 11.11 5.57
N THR A 38 10.32 10.49 4.55
CA THR A 38 9.15 11.01 3.83
C THR A 38 7.94 10.33 4.44
N THR A 39 7.03 11.09 5.03
CA THR A 39 5.77 10.55 5.54
C THR A 39 4.94 10.10 4.35
N LEU A 40 4.89 8.79 4.11
CA LEU A 40 4.09 8.24 3.01
C LEU A 40 2.60 8.41 3.32
N LYS A 41 1.86 8.89 2.32
CA LYS A 41 0.43 9.11 2.34
C LYS A 41 -0.30 7.82 1.96
N VAL A 42 -1.45 7.64 2.60
CA VAL A 42 -2.45 6.62 2.25
C VAL A 42 -3.64 7.35 1.64
N ILE A 43 -4.13 6.84 0.51
CA ILE A 43 -5.29 7.41 -0.18
C ILE A 43 -6.34 6.34 -0.41
N ALA A 44 -7.59 6.64 -0.05
CA ALA A 44 -8.75 5.81 -0.34
C ALA A 44 -9.49 6.34 -1.57
N VAL A 45 -9.68 5.48 -2.57
CA VAL A 45 -10.39 5.74 -3.83
C VAL A 45 -11.65 4.90 -3.86
N GLY A 46 -12.81 5.53 -4.02
CA GLY A 46 -14.04 4.78 -4.22
C GLY A 46 -15.32 5.58 -4.03
N GLY A 47 -16.42 4.86 -3.82
CA GLY A 47 -17.73 5.45 -3.57
C GLY A 47 -17.79 6.25 -2.26
N LYS A 48 -18.80 7.12 -2.14
CA LYS A 48 -18.92 8.07 -1.02
C LYS A 48 -18.79 7.42 0.36
N ALA A 49 -19.56 6.37 0.63
CA ALA A 49 -19.55 5.71 1.93
C ALA A 49 -18.19 5.10 2.29
N PHE A 50 -17.51 4.48 1.31
CA PHE A 50 -16.17 3.90 1.48
C PHE A 50 -15.15 4.99 1.84
N VAL A 51 -15.07 6.04 1.01
CA VAL A 51 -14.10 7.12 1.19
C VAL A 51 -14.34 7.88 2.49
N THR A 52 -15.60 8.20 2.80
CA THR A 52 -15.93 8.89 4.06
C THR A 52 -15.48 8.09 5.29
N GLY A 53 -15.65 6.76 5.29
CA GLY A 53 -15.18 5.92 6.40
C GLY A 53 -13.67 6.03 6.66
N PHE A 54 -12.86 6.07 5.58
CA PHE A 54 -11.41 6.23 5.67
C PHE A 54 -10.97 7.67 5.98
N VAL A 55 -11.68 8.67 5.47
CA VAL A 55 -11.40 10.08 5.82
C VAL A 55 -11.58 10.32 7.31
N LEU A 56 -12.58 9.71 7.93
CA LEU A 56 -12.79 9.80 9.38
C LEU A 56 -11.67 9.14 10.21
N SER A 57 -10.90 8.22 9.64
CA SER A 57 -9.73 7.61 10.29
C SER A 57 -8.41 8.34 10.00
N GLY A 58 -8.45 9.47 9.29
CA GLY A 58 -7.27 10.28 8.96
C GLY A 58 -6.58 9.92 7.65
N VAL A 59 -7.21 9.09 6.81
CA VAL A 59 -6.72 8.76 5.47
C VAL A 59 -7.21 9.79 4.46
N LEU A 60 -6.42 10.11 3.44
CA LEU A 60 -6.87 11.03 2.39
C LEU A 60 -7.89 10.34 1.47
N GLY A 61 -8.89 11.07 0.99
CA GLY A 61 -9.98 10.53 0.19
C GLY A 61 -10.02 11.06 -1.23
N SER A 62 -10.28 10.19 -2.19
CA SER A 62 -10.61 10.53 -3.58
C SER A 62 -11.92 9.85 -3.97
N TYR A 63 -12.94 10.65 -4.26
CA TYR A 63 -14.24 10.11 -4.63
C TYR A 63 -14.23 9.71 -6.10
N ALA A 64 -14.67 8.49 -6.37
CA ALA A 64 -14.89 7.98 -7.71
C ALA A 64 -16.26 7.31 -7.77
N SER A 65 -17.07 7.68 -8.75
CA SER A 65 -18.42 7.15 -8.97
C SER A 65 -18.45 5.99 -9.97
N SER A 66 -17.40 5.85 -10.78
CA SER A 66 -17.27 4.83 -11.81
C SER A 66 -15.86 4.23 -11.83
N SER A 67 -15.73 3.03 -12.40
CA SER A 67 -14.43 2.35 -12.52
C SER A 67 -13.45 3.09 -13.43
N SER A 68 -13.94 3.75 -14.49
CA SER A 68 -13.10 4.59 -15.37
C SER A 68 -12.53 5.80 -14.62
N GLU A 69 -13.37 6.47 -13.83
CA GLU A 69 -12.93 7.59 -12.99
C GLU A 69 -11.90 7.15 -11.94
N ALA A 70 -12.14 6.00 -11.29
CA ALA A 70 -11.21 5.43 -10.33
C ALA A 70 -9.87 5.07 -10.97
N LEU A 71 -9.87 4.46 -12.16
CA LEU A 71 -8.65 4.15 -12.89
C LEU A 71 -7.86 5.43 -13.19
N GLY A 72 -8.51 6.47 -13.71
CA GLY A 72 -7.87 7.76 -13.98
C GLY A 72 -7.32 8.43 -12.72
N GLN A 73 -7.99 8.29 -11.57
CA GLN A 73 -7.46 8.76 -10.29
C GLN A 73 -6.24 7.95 -9.85
N VAL A 74 -6.31 6.62 -9.92
CA VAL A 74 -5.17 5.74 -9.60
C VAL A 74 -3.96 6.12 -10.45
N GLU A 75 -4.12 6.26 -11.77
CA GLU A 75 -3.02 6.64 -12.68
C GLU A 75 -2.37 7.98 -12.33
N ARG A 76 -3.15 8.96 -11.87
CA ARG A 76 -2.61 10.24 -11.39
C ARG A 76 -1.79 10.05 -10.13
N LEU A 77 -2.29 9.25 -9.18
CA LEU A 77 -1.63 8.96 -7.91
C LEU A 77 -0.35 8.12 -8.06
N LEU A 78 -0.22 7.34 -9.15
CA LEU A 78 1.00 6.57 -9.44
C LEU A 78 2.26 7.44 -9.64
N ASN A 79 2.07 8.73 -9.95
CA ASN A 79 3.16 9.66 -10.21
C ASN A 79 3.49 10.54 -8.99
N ASP A 80 2.74 10.42 -7.90
CA ASP A 80 3.00 11.15 -6.66
C ASP A 80 3.96 10.33 -5.77
N PRO A 81 5.22 10.78 -5.58
CA PRO A 81 6.20 10.05 -4.79
C PRO A 81 5.86 10.00 -3.29
N GLU A 82 4.93 10.82 -2.82
CA GLU A 82 4.49 10.81 -1.42
C GLU A 82 3.40 9.76 -1.19
N VAL A 83 2.82 9.16 -2.24
CA VAL A 83 1.79 8.12 -2.08
C VAL A 83 2.44 6.76 -1.90
N GLY A 84 2.22 6.14 -0.75
CA GLY A 84 2.71 4.80 -0.45
C GLY A 84 1.67 3.70 -0.69
N LEU A 85 0.39 4.01 -0.46
CA LEU A 85 -0.71 3.05 -0.52
C LEU A 85 -1.98 3.69 -1.09
N ILE A 86 -2.57 3.02 -2.07
CA ILE A 86 -3.86 3.35 -2.67
C ILE A 86 -4.84 2.23 -2.33
N MET A 87 -5.86 2.54 -1.54
CA MET A 87 -6.95 1.63 -1.21
C MET A 87 -8.10 1.87 -2.20
N VAL A 88 -8.54 0.85 -2.92
CA VAL A 88 -9.62 0.98 -3.90
C VAL A 88 -10.82 0.16 -3.46
N SER A 89 -12.02 0.71 -3.53
CA SER A 89 -13.22 -0.06 -3.18
C SER A 89 -13.44 -1.22 -4.15
N SER A 90 -13.69 -2.42 -3.63
CA SER A 90 -13.75 -3.65 -4.43
C SER A 90 -14.83 -3.60 -5.51
N GLU A 91 -15.95 -2.91 -5.24
CA GLU A 91 -17.08 -2.75 -6.15
C GLU A 91 -16.68 -1.99 -7.40
N ILE A 92 -15.84 -0.96 -7.23
CA ILE A 92 -15.37 -0.10 -8.32
C ILE A 92 -14.13 -0.71 -8.99
N ALA A 93 -13.32 -1.46 -8.24
CA ALA A 93 -12.15 -2.15 -8.77
C ALA A 93 -12.50 -3.33 -9.67
N LYS A 94 -13.61 -4.05 -9.38
CA LYS A 94 -14.03 -5.28 -10.11
C LYS A 94 -13.88 -5.18 -11.64
N PRO A 95 -14.41 -4.15 -12.33
CA PRO A 95 -14.30 -4.05 -13.79
C PRO A 95 -12.89 -3.71 -14.31
N ILE A 96 -12.02 -3.11 -13.49
CA ILE A 96 -10.67 -2.64 -13.85
C ILE A 96 -9.56 -3.48 -13.23
N ARG A 97 -9.89 -4.67 -12.68
CA ARG A 97 -8.92 -5.54 -12.00
C ARG A 97 -7.71 -5.91 -12.87
N ALA A 98 -7.91 -6.11 -14.16
CA ALA A 98 -6.83 -6.44 -15.11
C ALA A 98 -5.83 -5.29 -15.23
N ASP A 99 -6.33 -4.05 -15.30
CA ASP A 99 -5.52 -2.84 -15.41
C ASP A 99 -4.74 -2.61 -14.10
N LEU A 100 -5.41 -2.71 -12.95
CA LEU A 100 -4.77 -2.61 -11.63
C LEU A 100 -3.70 -3.69 -11.44
N THR A 101 -3.92 -4.91 -11.94
CA THR A 101 -2.91 -6.00 -11.91
C THR A 101 -1.72 -5.67 -12.80
N SER A 102 -1.95 -5.13 -13.99
CA SER A 102 -0.89 -4.69 -14.90
C SER A 102 -0.05 -3.56 -14.30
N ILE A 103 -0.68 -2.64 -13.57
CA ILE A 103 0.01 -1.57 -12.84
C ILE A 103 0.87 -2.14 -11.70
N ARG A 104 0.31 -3.04 -10.87
CA ARG A 104 1.03 -3.71 -9.76
C ARG A 104 2.26 -4.51 -10.24
N ALA A 105 2.19 -5.08 -11.44
CA ALA A 105 3.31 -5.80 -12.03
C ALA A 105 4.47 -4.88 -12.47
N LYS A 106 4.16 -3.63 -12.86
CA LYS A 106 5.14 -2.66 -13.38
C LYS A 106 5.87 -1.89 -12.28
N ARG A 107 5.21 -1.62 -11.14
CA ARG A 107 5.77 -0.78 -10.06
C ARG A 107 5.45 -1.39 -8.69
N ALA A 108 6.42 -1.36 -7.78
CA ALA A 108 6.24 -1.85 -6.42
C ALA A 108 5.57 -0.82 -5.48
N ILE A 109 5.76 0.48 -5.74
CA ILE A 109 5.21 1.60 -4.99
C ILE A 109 4.54 2.56 -6.00
N PRO A 110 3.33 3.08 -5.72
CA PRO A 110 2.48 2.80 -4.56
C PRO A 110 1.83 1.41 -4.59
N LEU A 111 1.59 0.83 -3.40
CA LEU A 111 0.85 -0.42 -3.27
C LEU A 111 -0.64 -0.17 -3.56
N ILE A 112 -1.26 -1.00 -4.40
CA ILE A 112 -2.70 -0.92 -4.69
C ILE A 112 -3.41 -2.08 -4.01
N TYR A 113 -4.34 -1.77 -3.11
CA TYR A 113 -5.09 -2.77 -2.34
C TYR A 113 -6.59 -2.62 -2.51
N GLU A 114 -7.26 -3.71 -2.86
CA GLU A 114 -8.73 -3.75 -3.00
C GLU A 114 -9.37 -4.05 -1.65
N VAL A 115 -10.28 -3.19 -1.21
CA VAL A 115 -10.99 -3.32 0.07
C VAL A 115 -12.50 -3.31 -0.17
N PRO A 116 -13.27 -4.25 0.39
CA PRO A 116 -14.72 -4.22 0.26
C PRO A 116 -15.31 -2.95 0.86
N GLY A 117 -16.32 -2.40 0.20
CA GLY A 117 -17.10 -1.29 0.71
C GLY A 117 -17.92 -1.65 1.94
N PRO A 118 -18.48 -0.65 2.64
CA PRO A 118 -19.43 -0.91 3.72
C PRO A 118 -20.67 -1.63 3.15
N GLY A 119 -20.90 -2.87 3.62
CA GLY A 119 -21.96 -3.74 3.09
C GLY A 119 -21.61 -4.46 1.78
N GLY A 120 -20.35 -4.38 1.34
CA GLY A 120 -19.86 -5.08 0.16
C GLY A 120 -19.83 -6.60 0.36
N GLU A 121 -19.98 -7.33 -0.74
CA GLU A 121 -19.86 -8.79 -0.70
C GLU A 121 -18.42 -9.20 -0.39
N HIS A 122 -18.26 -9.89 0.73
CA HIS A 122 -17.05 -10.64 1.00
C HIS A 122 -17.06 -11.87 0.08
N GLU A 123 -16.06 -11.98 -0.78
CA GLU A 123 -15.81 -13.22 -1.52
C GLU A 123 -15.60 -14.31 -0.46
N LYS A 124 -16.58 -15.21 -0.32
CA LYS A 124 -16.53 -16.31 0.65
C LYS A 124 -15.44 -17.28 0.19
N VAL A 125 -14.21 -16.99 0.59
CA VAL A 125 -13.13 -17.97 0.50
C VAL A 125 -13.48 -19.06 1.50
N GLU A 126 -13.81 -20.26 0.99
CA GLU A 126 -13.98 -21.45 1.82
C GLU A 126 -12.60 -21.86 2.34
N TYR A 127 -12.13 -21.16 3.39
CA TYR A 127 -10.81 -21.33 3.99
C TYR A 127 -10.55 -22.77 4.37
N ARG A 128 -11.58 -23.51 4.80
CA ARG A 128 -11.47 -24.94 5.09
C ARG A 128 -11.04 -25.74 3.88
N SER A 129 -11.59 -25.45 2.70
CA SER A 129 -11.24 -26.14 1.45
C SER A 129 -9.83 -25.78 0.99
N MET A 130 -9.44 -24.51 1.11
CA MET A 130 -8.07 -24.07 0.79
C MET A 130 -7.04 -24.68 1.74
N LEU A 131 -7.32 -24.68 3.05
CA LEU A 131 -6.46 -25.29 4.07
C LEU A 131 -6.36 -26.80 3.87
N ARG A 132 -7.47 -27.48 3.57
CA ARG A 132 -7.48 -28.90 3.18
C ARG A 132 -6.55 -29.20 2.02
N GLN A 133 -6.63 -28.39 0.96
CA GLN A 133 -5.79 -28.54 -0.22
C GLN A 133 -4.30 -28.33 0.09
N ILE A 134 -3.96 -27.37 0.98
CA ILE A 134 -2.57 -27.13 1.42
C ILE A 134 -2.08 -28.26 2.34
N LEU A 135 -2.93 -28.74 3.23
CA LEU A 135 -2.61 -29.76 4.23
C LEU A 135 -2.70 -31.20 3.68
N GLY A 136 -3.25 -31.38 2.48
CA GLY A 136 -3.40 -32.68 1.82
C GLY A 136 -4.45 -33.59 2.46
N VAL A 137 -5.47 -33.01 3.12
CA VAL A 137 -6.54 -33.73 3.85
C VAL A 137 -7.93 -33.49 3.29
#